data_AF-A0A950EMI1-F1
#
_entry.id   AF-A0A950EMI1-F1
#
_cell.length_a   1.000
_cell.length_b   1.000
_cell.length_c   1.000
_cell.angle_alpha   90.00
_cell.angle_beta   90.00
_cell.angle_gamma   90.00
#
_symmetry.space_group_name_H-M   'P 1'
#
loop_
_entity.id
_entity.type
_entity.pdbx_description
1 polymer ?
#
loop_
_entity_poly.entity_id
_entity_poly.type
_entity_poly.pdbx_seq_one_letter_code
_entity_poly.pdbx_strand_id
1 'polypeptide(L)'
;LGPLTDWGLALERKQLLVDPATLATSAPGIYAIGDIVSYPGKKRLILCAFHEATMAAFAAAEYLQGSKPLLEYTTTSARLHAILGVKHPTGG
;
A
#
# COMPACT_ATOMS: atom_id res chain seq x y z
N LEU A 1 -0.18 -20.41 -2.94
CA LEU A 1 -1.12 -19.76 -1.99
C LEU A 1 -1.02 -20.37 -0.60
N GLY A 2 -0.84 -21.69 -0.44
CA GLY A 2 -0.58 -22.25 0.89
C GLY A 2 -1.68 -21.87 1.89
N PRO A 3 -1.34 -21.56 3.15
CA PRO A 3 -2.32 -21.19 4.18
C PRO A 3 -3.23 -20.00 3.85
N LEU A 4 -2.89 -19.16 2.86
CA LEU A 4 -3.74 -18.04 2.44
C LEU A 4 -5.09 -18.48 1.86
N THR A 5 -5.22 -19.70 1.35
CA THR A 5 -6.52 -20.21 0.87
C THR A 5 -7.53 -20.39 1.99
N ASP A 6 -7.06 -20.57 3.23
CA ASP A 6 -7.91 -20.87 4.38
C ASP A 6 -8.43 -19.59 5.05
N TRP A 7 -8.00 -18.42 4.57
CA TRP A 7 -8.37 -17.12 5.13
C TRP A 7 -9.73 -16.62 4.62
N GLY A 8 -10.36 -17.33 3.68
CA GLY A 8 -11.67 -16.94 3.12
C GLY A 8 -11.63 -15.67 2.27
N LEU A 9 -10.44 -15.27 1.78
CA LEU A 9 -10.28 -14.08 0.93
C LEU A 9 -10.75 -14.37 -0.50
N ALA A 10 -11.31 -13.36 -1.17
CA ALA A 10 -11.72 -13.47 -2.56
C ALA A 10 -10.51 -13.73 -3.47
N LEU A 11 -10.60 -14.80 -4.26
CA LEU A 11 -9.53 -15.25 -5.15
C LEU A 11 -10.00 -15.35 -6.60
N GLU A 12 -9.14 -14.95 -7.53
CA GLU A 12 -9.28 -15.21 -8.96
C GLU A 12 -7.99 -15.85 -9.47
N ARG A 13 -8.07 -17.04 -10.09
CA ARG A 13 -6.91 -17.76 -10.66
C ARG A 13 -5.70 -17.84 -9.71
N LYS A 14 -5.96 -18.12 -8.43
CA LYS A 14 -4.96 -18.20 -7.35
C LYS A 14 -4.29 -16.85 -7.00
N GLN A 15 -4.97 -15.74 -7.22
CA GLN A 15 -4.55 -14.41 -6.81
C GLN A 15 -5.63 -13.70 -6.02
N LEU A 16 -5.24 -12.83 -5.10
CA LEU A 16 -6.15 -12.03 -4.29
C LEU A 16 -6.81 -10.96 -5.15
N LEU A 17 -8.14 -10.95 -5.20
CA LEU A 17 -8.88 -9.85 -5.78
C LEU A 17 -8.76 -8.64 -4.86
N VAL A 18 -8.41 -7.50 -5.43
CA VAL A 18 -8.26 -6.24 -4.71
C VAL A 18 -8.97 -5.09 -5.41
N ASP A 19 -9.38 -4.11 -4.63
CA ASP A 19 -9.82 -2.81 -5.15
C ASP A 19 -8.63 -2.06 -5.77
N PRO A 20 -8.68 -1.60 -7.03
CA PRO A 20 -7.52 -0.97 -7.68
C PRO A 20 -7.10 0.38 -7.06
N ALA A 21 -7.98 1.09 -6.37
CA ALA A 21 -7.70 2.42 -5.80
C ALA A 21 -7.05 2.32 -4.41
N THR A 22 -7.33 1.26 -3.67
CA THR A 22 -6.93 1.09 -2.27
C THR A 22 -6.08 -0.14 -2.01
N LEU A 23 -6.11 -1.12 -2.92
CA LEU A 23 -5.51 -2.45 -2.80
C LEU A 23 -6.08 -3.27 -1.62
N ALA A 24 -7.26 -2.89 -1.14
CA ALA A 24 -7.99 -3.61 -0.12
C ALA A 24 -8.49 -4.96 -0.68
N THR A 25 -8.38 -6.00 0.13
CA THR A 25 -9.00 -7.30 -0.15
C THR A 25 -10.48 -7.31 0.24
N SER A 26 -11.15 -8.45 0.12
CA SER A 26 -12.52 -8.62 0.62
C SER A 26 -12.64 -8.56 2.16
N ALA A 27 -11.52 -8.66 2.89
CA ALA A 27 -11.50 -8.54 4.35
C ALA A 27 -11.10 -7.12 4.79
N PRO A 28 -11.89 -6.43 5.63
CA PRO A 28 -11.56 -5.11 6.14
C PRO A 28 -10.20 -5.07 6.85
N GLY A 29 -9.40 -4.04 6.55
CA GLY A 29 -8.06 -3.85 7.13
C GLY A 29 -6.98 -4.76 6.55
N ILE A 30 -7.30 -5.67 5.62
CA ILE A 30 -6.32 -6.52 4.93
C ILE A 30 -6.12 -6.02 3.51
N TYR A 31 -4.87 -5.72 3.18
CA TYR A 31 -4.42 -5.24 1.88
C TYR A 31 -3.44 -6.22 1.26
N ALA A 32 -3.36 -6.26 -0.06
CA ALA A 32 -2.41 -7.11 -0.77
C ALA A 32 -1.79 -6.34 -1.95
N ILE A 33 -0.52 -6.62 -2.24
CA ILE A 33 0.25 -5.94 -3.31
C ILE A 33 1.18 -6.92 -4.00
N GLY A 34 1.74 -6.54 -5.15
CA GLY A 34 2.75 -7.31 -5.87
C GLY A 34 2.15 -8.42 -6.73
N ASP A 35 2.88 -9.53 -6.89
CA ASP A 35 2.48 -10.59 -7.82
C ASP A 35 1.29 -11.43 -7.33
N ILE A 36 0.92 -11.30 -6.06
CA ILE A 36 -0.18 -12.05 -5.45
C ILE A 36 -1.57 -11.49 -5.80
N VAL A 37 -1.66 -10.28 -6.35
CA VAL A 37 -2.96 -9.61 -6.58
C VAL A 37 -3.45 -9.67 -8.03
N SER A 38 -4.76 -9.57 -8.19
CA SER A 38 -5.46 -9.42 -9.48
C SER A 38 -6.37 -8.18 -9.44
N TYR A 39 -6.28 -7.39 -10.50
CA TYR A 39 -7.19 -6.28 -10.84
C TYR A 39 -7.02 -5.91 -12.32
N PRO A 40 -8.01 -5.23 -12.96
CA PRO A 40 -7.93 -4.88 -14.37
C PRO A 40 -6.67 -4.08 -14.72
N GLY A 41 -5.91 -4.57 -15.70
CA GLY A 41 -4.69 -3.91 -16.20
C GLY A 41 -3.40 -4.19 -15.42
N LYS A 42 -3.42 -5.01 -14.36
CA LYS A 42 -2.23 -5.37 -13.56
C LYS A 42 -1.07 -5.86 -14.42
N LYS A 43 0.11 -5.24 -14.24
CA LYS A 43 1.40 -5.72 -14.74
C LYS A 43 2.21 -6.30 -13.57
N ARG A 44 2.82 -7.47 -13.79
CA ARG A 44 3.66 -8.18 -12.80
C ARG A 44 5.09 -7.67 -12.88
N LEU A 45 5.30 -6.47 -12.37
CA LEU A 45 6.60 -5.81 -12.33
C LEU A 45 6.85 -5.30 -10.92
N ILE A 46 8.12 -5.33 -10.50
CA ILE A 46 8.58 -4.76 -9.23
C ILE A 46 8.18 -3.27 -9.13
N LEU A 47 8.27 -2.54 -10.23
CA LEU A 47 7.83 -1.14 -10.32
C LEU A 47 6.35 -0.96 -9.90
N CYS A 48 5.46 -1.83 -10.38
CA CYS A 48 4.05 -1.76 -10.03
C CYS A 48 3.83 -2.06 -8.55
N ALA A 49 4.60 -3.01 -7.98
CA ALA A 49 4.53 -3.32 -6.55
C ALA A 49 4.88 -2.11 -5.66
N PHE A 50 5.81 -1.24 -6.07
CA PHE A 50 6.11 -0.01 -5.31
C PHE A 50 4.94 0.99 -5.33
N HIS A 51 4.30 1.15 -6.48
CA HIS A 51 3.10 1.98 -6.59
C HIS A 51 1.95 1.42 -5.72
N GLU A 52 1.71 0.11 -5.81
CA GLU A 52 0.70 -0.59 -5.01
C GLU A 52 0.98 -0.47 -3.51
N ALA A 53 2.25 -0.62 -3.09
CA ALA A 53 2.65 -0.43 -1.69
C ALA A 53 2.32 0.98 -1.17
N THR A 54 2.56 1.99 -2.01
CA THR A 54 2.24 3.38 -1.66
C THR A 54 0.74 3.56 -1.46
N MET A 55 -0.08 3.07 -2.39
CA MET A 55 -1.53 3.22 -2.29
C MET A 55 -2.13 2.41 -1.12
N ALA A 56 -1.68 1.17 -0.91
CA ALA A 56 -2.08 0.35 0.23
C ALA A 56 -1.72 1.00 1.56
N ALA A 57 -0.52 1.59 1.69
CA ALA A 57 -0.10 2.28 2.91
C ALA A 57 -0.97 3.51 3.21
N PHE A 58 -1.32 4.30 2.19
CA PHE A 58 -2.22 5.44 2.37
C PHE A 58 -3.64 4.99 2.78
N ALA A 59 -4.18 3.96 2.13
CA ALA A 59 -5.50 3.42 2.47
C ALA A 59 -5.53 2.81 3.87
N ALA A 60 -4.48 2.08 4.27
CA ALA A 60 -4.36 1.52 5.62
C ALA A 60 -4.23 2.62 6.68
N ALA A 61 -3.44 3.66 6.43
CA ALA A 61 -3.30 4.79 7.33
C ALA A 61 -4.65 5.53 7.50
N GLU A 62 -5.38 5.77 6.40
CA GLU A 62 -6.71 6.38 6.43
C GLU A 62 -7.70 5.53 7.26
N TYR A 63 -7.70 4.22 7.06
CA TYR A 63 -8.52 3.28 7.81
C TYR A 63 -8.23 3.33 9.32
N LEU A 64 -6.95 3.41 9.71
CA LEU A 64 -6.52 3.43 11.11
C LEU A 64 -6.83 4.76 11.81
N GLN A 65 -6.66 5.88 11.12
CA GLN A 65 -6.78 7.22 11.72
C GLN A 65 -8.14 7.90 11.48
N GLY A 66 -9.01 7.30 10.66
CA GLY A 66 -10.35 7.81 10.36
C GLY A 66 -10.38 9.09 9.51
N SER A 67 -9.25 9.48 8.92
CA SER A 67 -9.12 10.67 8.08
C SER A 67 -8.01 10.48 7.06
N LYS A 68 -8.05 11.23 5.95
CA LYS A 68 -7.05 11.09 4.89
C LYS A 68 -5.65 11.54 5.36
N PRO A 69 -4.60 10.72 5.17
CA PRO A 69 -3.23 11.12 5.49
C PRO A 69 -2.79 12.34 4.71
N LEU A 70 -2.04 13.22 5.37
CA LEU A 70 -1.38 14.34 4.71
C LEU A 70 -0.29 13.79 3.78
N LEU A 71 -0.30 14.25 2.53
CA LEU A 71 0.79 13.99 1.60
C LEU A 71 1.96 14.92 1.92
N GLU A 72 3.11 14.32 2.23
CA GLU A 72 4.37 15.03 2.47
C GLU A 72 5.45 14.51 1.53
N TYR A 73 6.33 15.40 1.10
CA TYR A 73 7.46 15.05 0.25
C TYR A 73 8.69 14.76 1.10
N THR A 74 9.37 13.65 0.80
CA THR A 74 10.61 13.23 1.48
C THR A 74 11.78 14.19 1.27
N THR A 75 11.67 15.16 0.37
CA THR A 75 12.71 16.18 0.12
C THR A 75 12.59 17.41 1.02
N THR A 76 11.40 17.70 1.56
CA THR A 76 11.11 18.95 2.27
C THR A 76 10.49 18.78 3.65
N SER A 77 9.97 17.59 3.99
CA SER A 77 9.33 17.38 5.29
C SER A 77 10.33 17.13 6.42
N ALA A 78 10.35 18.04 7.41
CA ALA A 78 11.03 17.85 8.69
C ALA A 78 10.59 16.60 9.44
N ARG A 79 9.29 16.28 9.40
CA ARG A 79 8.76 15.08 10.05
C ARG A 79 9.29 13.81 9.38
N LEU A 80 9.26 13.74 8.05
CA LEU A 80 9.78 12.58 7.31
C LEU A 80 11.29 12.44 7.48
N HIS A 81 12.05 13.53 7.46
CA HIS A 81 13.49 13.49 7.74
C HIS A 81 13.79 12.93 9.14
N ALA A 82 13.02 13.32 10.17
CA ALA A 82 13.16 12.77 11.52
C ALA A 82 12.85 11.28 11.58
N ILE A 83 11.78 10.81 10.91
CA ILE A 83 11.44 9.39 10.81
C ILE A 83 12.54 8.58 10.10
N LEU A 84 13.13 9.14 9.04
CA LEU A 84 14.19 8.52 8.25
C LEU A 84 15.58 8.63 8.90
N GLY A 85 15.73 9.39 9.99
CA GLY A 85 17.02 9.61 10.65
C GLY A 85 18.01 10.44 9.82
N VAL A 86 17.53 11.28 8.90
CA VAL A 86 18.37 12.14 8.05
C VAL A 86 18.35 13.59 8.54
N LYS A 87 19.45 14.33 8.33
CA LYS A 87 19.51 15.75 8.70
C LYS A 87 18.56 16.56 7.83
N HIS A 88 17.69 17.36 8.47
CA HIS A 88 16.86 18.31 7.74
C HIS A 88 17.73 19.46 7.20
N PRO A 89 17.58 19.88 5.94
CA PRO A 89 18.25 21.07 5.42
C PRO A 89 17.82 22.30 6.23
N THR A 90 18.70 22.81 7.08
CA THR A 90 18.53 24.15 7.65
C THR A 90 18.95 25.13 6.56
N GLY A 91 18.02 25.91 6.02
CA GLY A 91 18.37 27.00 5.12
C GLY A 91 19.43 27.89 5.76
N GLY A 92 20.46 28.25 5.01
CA GLY A 92 21.38 29.33 5.36
C GLY A 92 20.72 30.69 5.18
#